data_AF-A0A7X7NGD3-F1
#
_entry.id   AF-A0A7X7NGD3-F1
#
_cell.length_a   1.000
_cell.length_b   1.000
_cell.length_c   1.000
_cell.angle_alpha   90.00
_cell.angle_beta   90.00
_cell.angle_gamma   90.00
#
_symmetry.space_group_name_H-M   'P 1'
#
loop_
_entity.id
_entity.type
_entity.pdbx_description
1 polymer ?
#
loop_
_entity_poly.entity_id
_entity_poly.type
_entity_poly.pdbx_seq_one_letter_code
_entity_poly.pdbx_strand_id
1 'polypeptide(L)'
;MIELLVIADDLTGAADTGVQFTKNRISTAVTDLGSLNDAVLWSDFSVLVVNTSSRHSTSEDSALKVKMVCEAAAKRGVNAFYKKTDSTLRGNIGAELQSLLRSAGRERVMFIPGFP
;
A
#
# COMPACT_ATOMS: atom_id res chain seq x y z
N MET A 1 12.93 -11.00 0.69
CA MET A 1 12.99 -9.67 0.05
C MET A 1 11.61 -9.29 -0.43
N ILE A 2 11.19 -8.05 -0.20
CA ILE A 2 9.87 -7.57 -0.59
C ILE A 2 9.80 -7.45 -2.12
N GLU A 3 8.85 -8.15 -2.72
CA GLU A 3 8.57 -8.12 -4.17
C GLU A 3 7.36 -7.22 -4.48
N LEU A 4 6.37 -7.19 -3.57
CA LEU A 4 5.14 -6.41 -3.71
C LEU A 4 4.87 -5.57 -2.46
N LEU A 5 4.63 -4.28 -2.67
CA LEU A 5 4.10 -3.38 -1.65
C LEU A 5 2.60 -3.19 -1.84
N VAL A 6 1.82 -3.57 -0.83
CA VAL A 6 0.40 -3.22 -0.74
C VAL A 6 0.25 -1.99 0.13
N ILE A 7 -0.51 -1.01 -0.32
CA ILE A 7 -0.79 0.22 0.42
C ILE A 7 -2.29 0.28 0.65
N ALA A 8 -2.71 0.19 1.91
CA ALA A 8 -4.11 0.24 2.33
C ALA A 8 -4.43 1.55 3.03
N ASP A 9 -5.64 2.07 2.81
CA ASP A 9 -6.15 3.30 3.44
C ASP A 9 -6.71 3.08 4.86
N ASP A 10 -7.02 1.83 5.20
CA ASP A 10 -7.44 1.39 6.54
C ASP A 10 -6.84 0.03 6.95
N LEU A 11 -6.94 -0.28 8.25
CA LEU A 11 -6.43 -1.51 8.83
C LEU A 11 -7.23 -2.75 8.40
N THR A 12 -8.55 -2.64 8.27
CA THR A 12 -9.41 -3.77 7.89
C THR A 12 -9.08 -4.28 6.49
N GLY A 13 -8.97 -3.38 5.51
CA GLY A 13 -8.56 -3.70 4.15
C GLY A 13 -7.12 -4.18 4.06
N ALA A 14 -6.22 -3.66 4.90
CA ALA A 14 -4.86 -4.16 5.02
C ALA A 14 -4.83 -5.63 5.47
N ALA A 15 -5.53 -5.93 6.57
CA ALA A 15 -5.58 -7.27 7.15
C ALA A 15 -6.27 -8.29 6.21
N ASP A 16 -7.41 -7.92 5.63
CA ASP A 16 -8.12 -8.75 4.66
C ASP A 16 -7.21 -9.12 3.47
N THR A 17 -6.56 -8.11 2.88
CA THR A 17 -5.62 -8.33 1.77
C THR A 17 -4.44 -9.21 2.18
N GLY A 18 -3.84 -8.94 3.35
CA GLY A 18 -2.72 -9.73 3.88
C GLY A 18 -3.09 -11.21 4.05
N VAL A 19 -4.30 -11.50 4.55
CA VAL A 19 -4.81 -12.87 4.69
C VAL A 19 -4.95 -13.58 3.35
N GLN A 20 -5.33 -12.88 2.26
CA GLN A 20 -5.40 -13.51 0.94
C GLN A 20 -4.03 -14.00 0.46
N PHE A 21 -2.95 -13.26 0.72
CA PHE A 21 -1.61 -13.71 0.39
C PHE A 21 -1.15 -14.90 1.25
N THR A 22 -1.38 -14.84 2.57
CA THR A 22 -0.97 -15.94 3.46
C THR A 22 -1.74 -17.23 3.20
N LYS A 23 -3.02 -17.17 2.83
CA LYS A 23 -3.81 -18.33 2.37
C LYS A 23 -3.18 -19.03 1.15
N ASN A 24 -2.49 -18.28 0.31
CA ASN A 24 -1.74 -18.79 -0.84
C ASN A 24 -0.28 -19.13 -0.52
N ARG A 25 0.08 -19.23 0.77
CA ARG A 25 1.43 -19.52 1.28
C ARG A 25 2.49 -18.50 0.87
N ILE A 26 2.08 -17.25 0.61
CA ILE A 26 2.98 -16.15 0.30
C ILE A 26 3.39 -15.47 1.62
N SER A 27 4.70 -15.38 1.86
CA SER A 27 5.26 -14.74 3.05
C SER A 27 4.87 -13.25 3.10
N THR A 28 4.04 -12.87 4.06
CA THR A 28 3.39 -11.56 4.11
C THR A 28 3.43 -10.95 5.50
N ALA A 29 3.72 -9.66 5.58
CA ALA A 29 3.59 -8.87 6.81
C ALA A 29 2.60 -7.71 6.62
N VAL A 30 1.89 -7.37 7.69
CA VAL A 30 1.03 -6.19 7.78
C VAL A 30 1.61 -5.26 8.84
N THR A 31 1.78 -3.98 8.51
CA THR A 31 2.31 -2.96 9.43
C THR A 31 1.58 -1.63 9.23
N ASP A 32 1.67 -0.76 10.23
CA ASP A 32 1.23 0.63 10.10
C ASP A 32 2.36 1.53 9.60
N LEU A 33 2.01 2.62 8.91
CA LEU A 33 2.99 3.61 8.44
C LEU A 33 3.91 4.12 9.56
N GLY A 34 3.37 4.35 10.76
CA GLY A 34 4.15 4.79 11.92
C GLY A 34 5.19 3.77 12.41
N SER A 35 5.03 2.50 12.04
CA SER A 35 5.95 1.41 12.37
C SER A 35 6.84 1.00 11.20
N LEU A 36 6.72 1.68 10.05
CA LEU A 36 7.57 1.42 8.89
C LEU A 36 9.00 1.92 9.17
N ASN A 37 9.93 0.99 9.22
CA ASN A 37 11.35 1.27 9.43
C ASN A 37 12.21 0.33 8.58
N ASP A 38 13.53 0.52 8.63
CA ASP A 38 14.47 -0.30 7.87
C ASP A 38 14.38 -1.78 8.20
N ALA A 39 14.20 -2.17 9.46
CA ALA A 39 14.08 -3.59 9.82
C ALA A 39 12.87 -4.26 9.15
N VAL A 40 11.75 -3.55 9.04
CA VAL A 40 10.57 -4.03 8.32
C VAL A 40 10.83 -4.09 6.81
N LEU A 41 11.47 -3.06 6.23
CA LEU A 41 11.76 -3.01 4.80
C LEU A 41 12.81 -4.02 4.34
N TRP A 42 13.71 -4.44 5.23
CA TRP A 42 14.74 -5.47 4.98
C TRP A 42 14.31 -6.88 5.36
N SER A 43 13.05 -7.06 5.73
CA SER A 43 12.52 -8.36 6.09
C SER A 43 12.50 -9.34 4.91
N ASP A 44 12.43 -10.63 5.24
CA ASP A 44 12.34 -11.71 4.25
C ASP A 44 10.90 -11.98 3.76
N PHE A 45 9.95 -11.09 4.05
CA PHE A 45 8.60 -11.17 3.50
C PHE A 45 8.61 -10.85 1.99
N SER A 46 7.83 -11.59 1.22
CA SER A 46 7.62 -11.34 -0.22
C SER A 46 6.61 -10.21 -0.44
N VAL A 47 5.63 -10.07 0.45
CA VAL A 47 4.61 -9.02 0.41
C VAL A 47 4.64 -8.21 1.69
N LEU A 48 4.72 -6.89 1.56
CA LEU A 48 4.53 -5.97 2.69
C LEU A 48 3.24 -5.20 2.48
N VAL A 49 2.32 -5.29 3.43
CA VAL A 49 1.10 -4.50 3.48
C VAL A 49 1.27 -3.37 4.48
N VAL A 50 1.16 -2.13 4.02
CA VAL A 50 1.26 -0.95 4.86
C VAL A 50 -0.12 -0.29 4.97
N ASN A 51 -0.66 -0.25 6.19
CA ASN A 51 -1.81 0.56 6.53
C ASN A 51 -1.37 2.02 6.73
N THR A 52 -1.97 2.93 5.97
CA THR A 52 -1.69 4.37 6.05
C THR A 52 -2.66 5.13 6.94
N SER A 53 -3.76 4.50 7.39
CA SER A 53 -4.82 5.14 8.18
C SER A 53 -5.20 6.52 7.59
N SER A 54 -5.45 6.54 6.27
CA SER A 54 -5.61 7.75 5.47
C SER A 54 -7.03 7.97 4.97
N ARG A 55 -7.95 7.01 5.15
CA ARG A 55 -9.34 7.11 4.66
C ARG A 55 -10.05 8.40 5.08
N HIS A 56 -9.82 8.84 6.32
CA HIS A 56 -10.46 10.02 6.91
C HIS A 56 -9.51 11.23 6.99
N SER A 57 -8.32 11.12 6.42
CA SER A 57 -7.37 12.23 6.29
C SER A 57 -7.83 13.23 5.23
N THR A 58 -7.17 14.38 5.16
CA THR A 58 -7.27 15.26 4.00
C THR A 58 -6.61 14.63 2.77
N SER A 59 -6.95 15.14 1.59
CA SER A 59 -6.33 14.74 0.32
C SER A 59 -4.81 14.93 0.33
N GLU A 60 -4.32 16.00 0.95
CA GLU A 60 -2.89 16.33 1.03
C GLU A 60 -2.15 15.36 1.95
N ASP A 61 -2.72 15.09 3.14
CA ASP A 61 -2.11 14.18 4.12
C ASP A 61 -2.10 12.74 3.60
N SER A 62 -3.22 12.28 3.01
CA SER A 62 -3.28 10.96 2.39
C SER A 62 -2.28 10.79 1.24
N ALA A 63 -2.15 11.78 0.35
CA ALA A 63 -1.15 11.77 -0.70
C ALA A 63 0.28 11.73 -0.14
N LEU A 64 0.57 12.51 0.91
CA LEU A 64 1.90 12.53 1.55
C LEU A 64 2.24 11.16 2.15
N LYS A 65 1.30 10.53 2.87
CA LYS A 65 1.48 9.20 3.46
C LYS A 65 1.78 8.14 2.39
N VAL A 66 1.04 8.15 1.29
CA VAL A 66 1.30 7.23 0.16
C VAL A 66 2.68 7.48 -0.44
N LYS A 67 3.07 8.75 -0.65
CA LYS A 67 4.39 9.12 -1.17
C LYS A 67 5.50 8.55 -0.29
N MET A 68 5.42 8.76 1.02
CA MET A 68 6.43 8.28 1.99
C MET A 68 6.64 6.77 1.90
N VAL A 69 5.53 6.01 1.87
CA VAL A 69 5.56 4.54 1.78
C VAL A 69 6.16 4.09 0.45
N CYS A 70 5.72 4.68 -0.66
CA CYS A 70 6.20 4.34 -2.00
C CYS A 70 7.70 4.61 -2.14
N GLU A 71 8.16 5.80 -1.74
CA GLU A 71 9.58 6.18 -1.85
C GLU A 71 10.47 5.32 -0.95
N ALA A 72 10.02 4.98 0.26
CA ALA A 72 10.76 4.10 1.15
C ALA A 72 10.95 2.70 0.54
N ALA A 73 9.91 2.13 -0.06
CA ALA A 73 9.98 0.83 -0.72
C ALA A 73 10.77 0.88 -2.05
N ALA A 74 10.57 1.93 -2.87
CA ALA A 74 11.27 2.11 -4.14
C ALA A 74 12.79 2.24 -3.95
N LYS A 75 13.25 2.95 -2.89
CA LYS A 75 14.67 3.01 -2.51
C LYS A 75 15.29 1.65 -2.20
N ARG A 76 14.46 0.64 -1.89
CA ARG A 76 14.86 -0.74 -1.63
C ARG A 76 14.71 -1.65 -2.86
N GLY A 77 14.33 -1.10 -4.01
CA GLY A 77 14.19 -1.84 -5.27
C GLY A 77 12.81 -2.47 -5.49
N VAL A 78 11.82 -2.19 -4.63
CA VAL A 78 10.45 -2.66 -4.85
C VAL A 78 9.86 -1.94 -6.06
N ASN A 79 9.42 -2.72 -7.06
CA ASN A 79 8.90 -2.20 -8.33
C ASN A 79 7.43 -2.55 -8.60
N ALA A 80 6.82 -3.42 -7.77
CA ALA A 80 5.42 -3.77 -7.85
C ALA A 80 4.65 -3.16 -6.68
N PHE A 81 3.52 -2.52 -7.01
CA PHE A 81 2.68 -1.81 -6.06
C PHE A 81 1.22 -2.21 -6.26
N TYR A 82 0.51 -2.42 -5.16
CA TYR A 82 -0.93 -2.65 -5.16
C TYR A 82 -1.60 -1.68 -4.20
N LYS A 83 -2.47 -0.82 -4.73
CA LYS A 83 -3.25 0.10 -3.90
C LYS A 83 -4.56 -0.56 -3.51
N LYS A 84 -4.69 -0.93 -2.24
CA LYS A 84 -5.97 -1.37 -1.67
C LYS A 84 -6.80 -0.14 -1.30
N THR A 85 -8.01 -0.08 -1.84
CA THR A 85 -9.00 0.97 -1.57
C THR A 85 -10.32 0.34 -1.11
N ASP A 86 -11.22 1.16 -0.58
CA ASP A 86 -12.58 0.78 -0.27
C ASP A 86 -13.41 0.50 -1.54
N SER A 87 -14.15 -0.61 -1.56
CA SER A 87 -14.96 -1.01 -2.73
C SER A 87 -16.16 -0.07 -2.97
N THR A 88 -16.63 0.63 -1.94
CA THR A 88 -17.65 1.69 -2.05
C THR A 88 -17.06 3.08 -2.32
N LEU A 89 -15.77 3.15 -2.66
CA LEU A 89 -15.06 4.36 -3.08
C LEU A 89 -14.92 5.45 -2.01
N ARG A 90 -14.96 5.10 -0.72
CA ARG A 90 -14.70 6.05 0.37
C ARG A 90 -13.21 6.43 0.44
N GLY A 91 -12.94 7.67 0.86
CA GLY A 91 -11.59 8.19 1.09
C GLY A 91 -10.98 8.92 -0.11
N ASN A 92 -9.67 9.15 -0.04
CA ASN A 92 -8.96 10.08 -0.94
C ASN A 92 -8.37 9.38 -2.18
N ILE A 93 -9.16 8.56 -2.86
CA ILE A 93 -8.69 7.63 -3.92
C ILE A 93 -7.88 8.35 -5.00
N GLY A 94 -8.39 9.47 -5.53
CA GLY A 94 -7.70 10.21 -6.59
C GLY A 94 -6.34 10.76 -6.16
N ALA A 95 -6.27 11.36 -4.97
CA ALA A 95 -5.04 11.93 -4.42
C ALA A 95 -4.01 10.83 -4.14
N GLU A 96 -4.44 9.72 -3.56
CA GLU A 96 -3.58 8.57 -3.25
C GLU A 96 -3.07 7.87 -4.51
N LEU A 97 -3.92 7.63 -5.52
CA LEU A 97 -3.50 7.03 -6.79
C LEU A 97 -2.54 7.95 -7.56
N GLN A 98 -2.80 9.26 -7.57
CA GLN A 98 -1.89 10.22 -8.21
C GLN A 98 -0.52 10.25 -7.50
N SER A 99 -0.52 10.22 -6.17
CA SER A 99 0.70 10.16 -5.38
C SER A 99 1.49 8.87 -5.66
N LEU A 100 0.81 7.72 -5.65
CA LEU A 100 1.40 6.42 -6.00
C LEU A 100 2.03 6.45 -7.39
N LEU A 101 1.32 6.92 -8.41
CA LEU A 101 1.84 7.00 -9.78
C LEU A 101 3.13 7.81 -9.85
N ARG A 102 3.12 9.02 -9.25
CA ARG A 102 4.29 9.90 -9.23
C ARG A 102 5.47 9.26 -8.50
N SER A 103 5.25 8.72 -7.30
CA SER A 103 6.31 8.14 -6.48
C SER A 103 6.86 6.82 -7.02
N ALA A 104 6.02 6.03 -7.71
CA ALA A 104 6.44 4.79 -8.36
C ALA A 104 6.99 5.00 -9.78
N GLY A 105 7.05 6.24 -10.28
CA GLY A 105 7.51 6.55 -11.64
C GLY A 105 6.64 5.91 -12.72
N ARG A 106 5.31 5.86 -12.51
CA ARG A 106 4.34 5.26 -13.42
C ARG A 106 3.40 6.31 -14.00
N GLU A 107 2.96 6.08 -15.23
CA GLU A 107 2.00 6.96 -15.91
C GLU A 107 0.55 6.45 -15.83
N ARG A 108 0.38 5.14 -15.56
CA ARG A 108 -0.91 4.45 -15.65
C ARG A 108 -1.09 3.48 -14.49
N VAL A 109 -2.33 3.35 -14.03
CA VAL A 109 -2.76 2.38 -13.02
C VAL A 109 -4.03 1.68 -13.48
N MET A 110 -4.13 0.38 -13.24
CA MET A 110 -5.38 -0.35 -13.43
C MET A 110 -6.20 -0.21 -12.15
N PHE A 111 -7.31 0.53 -12.23
CA PHE A 111 -8.21 0.75 -11.09
C PHE A 111 -9.49 -0.07 -11.27
N ILE A 112 -9.62 -1.14 -10.49
CA ILE A 112 -10.73 -2.09 -10.55
C ILE A 112 -11.25 -2.30 -9.11
N PRO A 113 -12.17 -1.46 -8.63
CA PRO A 113 -12.64 -1.49 -7.23
C PRO A 113 -13.76 -2.52 -6.98
N GLY A 114 -14.24 -3.19 -8.02
CA GLY A 114 -15.33 -4.17 -7.91
C GLY A 114 -14.94 -5.37 -7.04
N PHE A 115 -15.84 -5.74 -6.12
CA PHE A 115 -15.72 -6.94 -5.30
C PHE A 115 -17.04 -7.74 -5.38
N PRO A 116 -17.15 -8.71 -6.31
CA PRO A 116 -18.35 -9.50 -6.54
C PRO A 116 -18.76 -10.42 -5.39
#